data_AF-A0A8T4NBM4-F1
#
_entry.id   AF-A0A8T4NBM4-F1
#
_cell.length_a   1.000
_cell.length_b   1.000
_cell.length_c   1.000
_cell.angle_alpha   90.00
_cell.angle_beta   90.00
_cell.angle_gamma   90.00
#
_symmetry.space_group_name_H-M   'P 1'
#
loop_
_entity.id
_entity.type
_entity.pdbx_description
1 polymer ?
#
loop_
_entity_poly.entity_id
_entity_poly.type
_entity_poly.pdbx_seq_one_letter_code
_entity_poly.pdbx_strand_id
1 'polypeptide(L)'
;MKNKIKRITAYHYSNSKAYKSMRDKEIYGKPGLIPIRRFIRFGRGNNITSKAHDGVIEGLLEPEPKSWLENPKFPHLWNYLMHDICRENEVILLSFELTSKDDAYIVERAHIERELYRESAGNGKSTKKSMNLACKKYWESRVPALEYDKEYQLPQLAIWTSIEFERLRVEWIKPHDEVWRRVLKNNW
;
A
#
# COMPACT_ATOMS: atom_id res chain seq x y z
N MET A 1 5.54 -30.47 -18.18
CA MET A 1 4.62 -29.96 -17.13
C MET A 1 4.18 -28.57 -17.54
N LYS A 2 2.88 -28.28 -17.65
CA LYS A 2 2.39 -26.93 -17.96
C LYS A 2 2.68 -26.03 -16.77
N ASN A 3 3.54 -25.01 -16.93
CA ASN A 3 3.73 -23.95 -15.94
C ASN A 3 2.37 -23.31 -15.66
N LYS A 4 1.80 -23.62 -14.48
CA LYS A 4 0.58 -22.97 -14.01
C LYS A 4 0.96 -21.52 -13.76
N ILE A 5 0.49 -20.60 -14.61
CA ILE A 5 0.74 -19.16 -14.44
C ILE A 5 0.18 -18.78 -13.07
N LYS A 6 1.06 -18.38 -12.14
CA LYS A 6 0.65 -17.88 -10.83
C LYS A 6 -0.09 -16.56 -11.08
N ARG A 7 -1.37 -16.54 -10.74
CA ARG A 7 -2.21 -15.34 -10.78
C ARG A 7 -2.25 -14.76 -9.38
N ILE A 8 -2.02 -13.46 -9.27
CA ILE A 8 -2.08 -12.73 -8.01
C ILE A 8 -3.10 -11.62 -8.22
N THR A 9 -4.19 -11.71 -7.46
CA THR A 9 -5.15 -10.62 -7.33
C THR A 9 -4.60 -9.63 -6.31
N ALA A 10 -4.51 -8.36 -6.72
CA ALA A 10 -4.13 -7.25 -5.88
C ALA A 10 -5.36 -6.42 -5.52
N TYR A 11 -5.31 -5.79 -4.35
CA TYR A 11 -6.39 -4.95 -3.81
C TYR A 11 -5.88 -3.53 -3.54
N HIS A 12 -6.70 -2.53 -3.85
CA HIS A 12 -6.40 -1.13 -3.60
C HIS A 12 -7.64 -0.43 -3.04
N TYR A 13 -7.48 0.19 -1.88
CA TYR A 13 -8.52 1.04 -1.31
C TYR A 13 -8.41 2.44 -1.90
N SER A 14 -9.55 2.94 -2.35
CA SER A 14 -9.72 4.25 -2.98
C SER A 14 -10.96 4.93 -2.41
N ASN A 15 -11.30 6.09 -2.96
CA ASN A 15 -12.53 6.82 -2.67
C ASN A 15 -13.18 7.31 -3.96
N SER A 16 -14.42 7.80 -3.86
CA SER A 16 -15.21 8.24 -5.01
C SER A 16 -14.51 9.31 -5.86
N LYS A 17 -13.85 10.28 -5.22
CA LYS A 17 -13.10 11.33 -5.90
C LYS A 17 -11.93 10.78 -6.71
N ALA A 18 -11.12 9.92 -6.10
CA ALA A 18 -9.99 9.29 -6.77
C ALA A 18 -10.47 8.35 -7.89
N TYR A 19 -11.52 7.55 -7.66
CA TYR A 19 -12.08 6.65 -8.66
C TYR A 19 -12.64 7.41 -9.88
N LYS A 20 -13.37 8.50 -9.67
CA LYS A 20 -13.83 9.37 -10.77
C LYS A 20 -12.65 9.87 -11.60
N SER A 21 -11.57 10.29 -10.94
CA SER A 21 -10.35 10.72 -11.62
C SER A 21 -9.68 9.61 -12.43
N MET A 22 -9.64 8.38 -11.91
CA MET A 22 -9.12 7.21 -12.63
C MET A 22 -9.93 6.92 -13.91
N ARG A 23 -11.23 7.25 -13.93
CA ARG A 23 -12.07 7.09 -15.12
C ARG A 23 -11.92 8.26 -16.10
N ASP A 24 -12.04 9.48 -15.58
CA ASP A 24 -12.25 10.69 -16.38
C ASP A 24 -10.95 11.46 -16.67
N LYS A 25 -9.81 11.01 -16.13
CA LYS A 25 -8.47 11.62 -16.27
C LYS A 25 -8.33 13.00 -15.63
N GLU A 26 -9.28 13.41 -14.79
CA GLU A 26 -9.39 14.78 -14.29
C GLU A 26 -8.18 15.25 -13.44
N ILE A 27 -7.55 14.36 -12.66
CA ILE A 27 -6.46 14.76 -11.75
C ILE A 27 -5.08 14.46 -12.35
N TYR A 28 -4.92 13.31 -13.00
CA TYR A 28 -3.60 12.82 -13.43
C TYR A 28 -3.42 12.74 -14.96
N GLY A 29 -4.43 13.16 -15.74
CA GLY A 29 -4.35 13.22 -17.21
C GLY A 29 -4.32 11.85 -17.91
N LYS A 30 -4.40 10.74 -17.16
CA LYS A 30 -4.42 9.37 -17.67
C LYS A 30 -5.42 8.53 -16.89
N PRO A 31 -6.12 7.59 -17.54
CA PRO A 31 -7.06 6.72 -16.86
C PRO A 31 -6.31 5.60 -16.12
N GLY A 32 -6.90 5.10 -15.03
CA GLY A 32 -6.37 4.01 -14.22
C GLY A 32 -5.63 4.46 -12.95
N LEU A 33 -5.02 3.50 -12.25
CA LEU A 33 -4.19 3.76 -11.08
C LEU A 33 -2.82 4.26 -11.53
N ILE A 34 -2.39 5.41 -11.01
CA ILE A 34 -1.13 6.05 -11.39
C ILE A 34 -0.16 6.05 -10.20
N PRO A 35 1.10 5.65 -10.40
CA PRO A 35 2.10 5.60 -9.35
C PRO A 35 2.60 6.99 -8.98
N ILE A 36 1.86 7.69 -8.12
CA ILE A 36 2.15 9.08 -7.72
C ILE A 36 2.72 9.21 -6.31
N ARG A 37 2.42 8.24 -5.43
CA ARG A 37 2.81 8.31 -4.02
C ARG A 37 4.25 7.86 -3.91
N ARG A 38 5.16 8.76 -3.51
CA ARG A 38 6.58 8.39 -3.37
C ARG A 38 6.74 7.20 -2.44
N PHE A 39 7.43 6.17 -2.92
CA PHE A 39 7.75 4.99 -2.12
C PHE A 39 8.62 5.36 -0.91
N ILE A 40 9.68 6.15 -1.12
CA ILE A 40 10.48 6.79 -0.07
C ILE A 40 10.57 8.30 -0.35
N ARG A 41 10.26 9.13 0.66
CA ARG A 41 10.33 10.60 0.52
C ARG A 41 11.77 11.06 0.24
N PHE A 42 11.91 12.15 -0.53
CA PHE A 42 13.21 12.80 -0.72
C PHE A 42 13.83 13.21 0.62
N GLY A 43 15.16 13.12 0.71
CA GLY A 43 15.92 13.40 1.92
C GLY A 43 15.89 12.28 2.97
N ARG A 44 15.20 11.16 2.71
CA ARG A 44 15.22 9.93 3.52
C ARG A 44 15.89 8.79 2.77
N GLY A 45 16.57 7.91 3.50
CA GLY A 45 17.27 6.76 2.94
C GLY A 45 18.56 7.14 2.20
N ASN A 46 19.62 7.47 2.94
CA ASN A 46 20.92 7.73 2.32
C ASN A 46 21.42 6.51 1.52
N ASN A 47 22.06 6.76 0.37
CA ASN A 47 22.68 5.76 -0.49
C ASN A 47 21.71 4.71 -1.06
N ILE A 48 20.42 5.05 -1.22
CA ILE A 48 19.49 4.26 -2.03
C ILE A 48 19.38 4.84 -3.43
N THR A 49 19.03 4.01 -4.40
CA THR A 49 18.92 4.42 -5.81
C THR A 49 17.80 5.44 -6.01
N SER A 50 17.92 6.32 -7.00
CA SER A 50 16.89 7.33 -7.34
C SER A 50 15.50 6.73 -7.53
N LYS A 51 15.40 5.52 -8.11
CA LYS A 51 14.14 4.76 -8.29
C LYS A 51 13.34 4.58 -6.99
N ALA A 52 14.00 4.62 -5.83
CA ALA A 52 13.35 4.54 -4.53
C ALA A 52 12.45 5.72 -4.19
N HIS A 53 12.68 6.84 -4.86
CA HIS A 53 11.93 8.07 -4.67
C HIS A 53 10.80 8.25 -5.69
N ASP A 54 10.70 7.35 -6.66
CA ASP A 54 9.62 7.34 -7.63
C ASP A 54 8.28 7.08 -6.94
N GLY A 55 7.21 7.52 -7.61
CA GLY A 55 5.87 7.21 -7.18
C GLY A 55 5.57 5.72 -7.34
N VAL A 56 4.66 5.23 -6.51
CA VAL A 56 4.11 3.87 -6.56
C VAL A 56 2.61 3.90 -6.35
N ILE A 57 1.96 2.86 -6.84
CA ILE A 57 0.64 2.44 -6.38
C ILE A 57 0.90 1.52 -5.19
N GLU A 58 0.31 1.85 -4.05
CA GLU A 58 0.30 0.97 -2.88
C GLU A 58 -0.94 0.08 -2.93
N GLY A 59 -0.78 -1.21 -2.63
CA GLY A 59 -1.87 -2.16 -2.57
C GLY A 59 -1.65 -3.24 -1.52
N LEU A 60 -2.56 -4.21 -1.50
CA LEU A 60 -2.59 -5.35 -0.60
C LEU A 60 -2.79 -6.65 -1.39
N LEU A 61 -2.40 -7.78 -0.79
CA LEU A 61 -2.62 -9.12 -1.36
C LEU A 61 -3.99 -9.71 -1.02
N GLU A 62 -4.62 -9.14 -0.01
CA GLU A 62 -5.96 -9.50 0.46
C GLU A 62 -6.74 -8.20 0.68
N PRO A 63 -8.07 -8.23 0.57
CA PRO A 63 -8.88 -7.05 0.81
C PRO A 63 -8.75 -6.59 2.27
N GLU A 64 -8.78 -7.52 3.24
CA GLU A 64 -8.65 -7.23 4.67
C GLU A 64 -7.59 -8.17 5.28
N PRO A 65 -6.29 -7.89 5.08
CA PRO A 65 -5.22 -8.80 5.49
C PRO A 65 -5.08 -8.82 7.01
N LYS A 66 -5.26 -10.00 7.62
CA LYS A 66 -5.14 -10.18 9.08
C LYS A 66 -3.83 -9.64 9.66
N SER A 67 -2.74 -9.77 8.91
CA SER A 67 -1.42 -9.28 9.32
C SER A 67 -1.35 -7.76 9.51
N TRP A 68 -2.29 -7.00 8.93
CA TRP A 68 -2.46 -5.57 9.13
C TRP A 68 -3.53 -5.24 10.16
N LEU A 69 -4.66 -5.96 10.14
CA LEU A 69 -5.79 -5.70 11.05
C LEU A 69 -5.47 -6.11 12.50
N GLU A 70 -4.82 -7.25 12.70
CA GLU A 70 -4.60 -7.87 14.01
C GLU A 70 -3.12 -7.83 14.41
N ASN A 71 -2.35 -6.84 13.90
CA ASN A 71 -0.92 -6.81 14.13
C ASN A 71 -0.59 -6.41 15.59
N PRO A 72 -0.05 -7.31 16.43
CA PRO A 72 0.18 -7.00 17.84
C PRO A 72 1.30 -5.95 18.04
N LYS A 73 2.18 -5.77 17.04
CA LYS A 73 3.27 -4.79 17.12
C LYS A 73 2.86 -3.40 16.64
N PHE A 74 1.83 -3.32 15.79
CA PHE A 74 1.38 -2.06 15.17
C PHE A 74 -0.16 -1.98 15.19
N PRO A 75 -0.80 -1.97 16.37
CA PRO A 75 -2.25 -2.15 16.50
C PRO A 75 -3.09 -1.02 15.86
N HIS A 76 -2.50 0.16 15.63
CA HIS A 76 -3.22 1.29 15.01
C HIS A 76 -2.94 1.48 13.52
N LEU A 77 -2.11 0.61 12.91
CA LEU A 77 -1.68 0.78 11.52
C LEU A 77 -2.87 0.81 10.55
N TRP A 78 -3.80 -0.14 10.70
CA TRP A 78 -4.98 -0.21 9.85
C TRP A 78 -5.86 1.04 9.98
N ASN A 79 -6.02 1.55 11.20
CA ASN A 79 -6.75 2.79 11.46
C ASN A 79 -6.11 3.98 10.75
N TYR A 80 -4.78 4.10 10.80
CA TYR A 80 -4.08 5.18 10.11
C TYR A 80 -4.23 5.10 8.58
N LEU A 81 -4.18 3.90 8.00
CA LEU A 81 -4.42 3.70 6.58
C LEU A 81 -5.84 4.15 6.20
N MET A 82 -6.84 3.67 6.94
CA MET A 82 -8.25 3.93 6.65
C MET A 82 -8.66 5.38 6.93
N HIS A 83 -8.01 6.05 7.88
CA HIS A 83 -8.31 7.44 8.24
C HIS A 83 -8.18 8.38 7.04
N ASP A 84 -7.16 8.19 6.20
CA ASP A 84 -6.96 9.05 5.02
C ASP A 84 -7.92 8.73 3.88
N ILE A 85 -8.33 7.47 3.78
CA ILE A 85 -9.23 6.98 2.71
C ILE A 85 -10.69 7.36 3.02
N CYS A 86 -11.09 7.28 4.29
CA CYS A 86 -12.45 7.58 4.77
C CYS A 86 -12.74 9.09 4.91
N ARG A 87 -11.88 9.99 4.41
CA ARG A 87 -12.14 11.45 4.42
C ARG A 87 -13.15 11.91 3.38
N GLU A 88 -13.51 11.04 2.45
CA GLU A 88 -14.47 11.27 1.38
C GLU A 88 -15.74 10.46 1.65
N ASN A 89 -16.85 10.77 0.98
CA ASN A 89 -18.17 10.18 1.29
C ASN A 89 -18.21 8.65 1.20
N GLU A 90 -17.47 8.07 0.25
CA GLU A 90 -17.48 6.65 -0.05
C GLU A 90 -16.06 6.10 -0.11
N VAL A 91 -15.91 4.89 0.44
CA VAL A 91 -14.71 4.06 0.28
C VAL A 91 -15.00 3.02 -0.79
N ILE A 92 -14.04 2.85 -1.69
CA ILE A 92 -14.13 1.93 -2.81
C ILE A 92 -13.00 0.93 -2.70
N LEU A 93 -13.32 -0.36 -2.70
CA LEU A 93 -12.32 -1.41 -2.86
C LEU A 93 -12.23 -1.81 -4.32
N LEU A 94 -11.03 -1.71 -4.87
CA LEU A 94 -10.70 -2.15 -6.21
C LEU A 94 -9.87 -3.44 -6.15
N SER A 95 -10.11 -4.34 -7.09
CA SER A 95 -9.22 -5.46 -7.37
C SER A 95 -8.69 -5.43 -8.80
N PHE A 96 -7.55 -6.06 -9.04
CA PHE A 96 -6.99 -6.27 -10.37
C PHE A 96 -5.99 -7.44 -10.35
N GLU A 97 -5.82 -8.09 -11.50
CA GLU A 97 -4.82 -9.16 -11.65
C GLU A 97 -3.46 -8.58 -12.01
N LEU A 98 -2.43 -8.99 -11.28
CA LEU A 98 -1.04 -8.73 -11.63
C LEU A 98 -0.59 -9.61 -12.80
N THR A 99 0.22 -9.02 -13.65
CA THR A 99 0.84 -9.63 -14.83
C THR A 99 2.35 -9.46 -14.76
N SER A 100 3.08 -10.18 -15.61
CA SER A 100 4.54 -10.01 -15.72
C SER A 100 4.97 -8.67 -16.30
N LYS A 101 4.03 -7.83 -16.77
CA LYS A 101 4.31 -6.48 -17.26
C LYS A 101 4.25 -5.43 -16.15
N ASP A 102 3.66 -5.78 -15.01
CA ASP A 102 3.55 -4.86 -13.88
C ASP A 102 4.85 -4.88 -13.09
N ASP A 103 5.49 -3.71 -12.90
CA ASP A 103 6.70 -3.58 -12.08
C ASP A 103 6.28 -3.59 -10.59
N ALA A 104 5.86 -4.76 -10.13
CA ALA A 104 5.18 -4.99 -8.86
C ALA A 104 6.04 -5.81 -7.89
N TYR A 105 6.15 -5.33 -6.65
CA TYR A 105 6.93 -5.98 -5.59
C TYR A 105 6.14 -6.04 -4.28
N ILE A 106 6.35 -7.13 -3.53
CA ILE A 106 5.97 -7.19 -2.12
C ILE A 106 7.14 -6.72 -1.28
N VAL A 107 6.86 -5.86 -0.32
CA VAL A 107 7.84 -5.25 0.60
C VAL A 107 7.40 -5.40 2.05
N GLU A 108 8.36 -5.42 2.97
CA GLU A 108 8.12 -5.54 4.40
C GLU A 108 7.93 -4.15 5.02
N ARG A 109 6.67 -3.73 5.15
CA ARG A 109 6.32 -2.40 5.67
C ARG A 109 6.71 -2.22 7.14
N ALA A 110 6.85 -3.31 7.91
CA ALA A 110 7.27 -3.24 9.31
C ALA A 110 8.61 -2.55 9.52
N HIS A 111 9.50 -2.50 8.51
CA HIS A 111 10.76 -1.76 8.62
C HIS A 111 10.54 -0.26 8.87
N ILE A 112 9.56 0.35 8.20
CA ILE A 112 9.21 1.77 8.38
C ILE A 112 8.35 1.96 9.63
N GLU A 113 7.36 1.09 9.84
CA GLU A 113 6.41 1.25 10.95
C GLU A 113 7.08 1.17 12.32
N ARG A 114 8.18 0.43 12.47
CA ARG A 114 8.96 0.44 13.73
C ARG A 114 9.48 1.83 14.10
N GLU A 115 9.94 2.59 13.12
CA GLU A 115 10.44 3.95 13.36
C GLU A 115 9.26 4.90 13.61
N LEU A 116 8.21 4.83 12.79
CA LEU A 116 7.02 5.69 12.96
C LEU A 116 6.31 5.45 14.30
N TYR A 117 6.16 4.18 14.70
CA TYR A 117 5.52 3.81 15.96
C TYR A 117 6.36 4.22 17.18
N ARG A 118 7.69 4.16 17.08
CA ARG A 118 8.57 4.65 18.15
C ARG A 118 8.32 6.12 18.44
N GLU A 119 8.15 6.93 17.39
CA GLU A 119 7.83 8.35 17.51
C GLU A 119 6.44 8.58 18.14
N SER A 120 5.42 7.85 17.68
CA SER A 120 4.04 8.03 18.15
C SER A 120 3.78 7.49 19.56
N ALA A 121 4.46 6.42 19.96
CA ALA A 121 4.33 5.81 21.29
C ALA A 121 5.15 6.53 22.38
N GLY A 122 5.79 7.66 22.07
CA GLY A 122 6.59 8.43 23.04
C GLY A 122 7.92 7.78 23.41
N ASN A 123 8.36 6.73 22.70
CA ASN A 123 9.60 5.99 22.94
C ASN A 123 10.85 6.67 22.33
N GLY A 124 10.80 8.00 22.22
CA GLY A 124 11.80 8.86 21.58
C GLY A 124 11.55 9.11 20.09
N LYS A 125 12.12 10.21 19.58
CA LYS A 125 12.03 10.57 18.15
C LYS A 125 12.97 9.69 17.32
N SER A 126 12.59 9.32 16.11
CA SER A 126 13.53 8.68 15.19
C SER A 126 14.62 9.67 14.81
N THR A 127 15.85 9.17 14.77
CA THR A 127 16.97 9.96 14.29
C THR A 127 17.02 9.90 12.76
N LYS A 128 17.66 10.88 12.12
CA LYS A 128 17.96 10.80 10.67
C LYS A 128 18.66 9.48 10.31
N LYS A 129 19.55 8.99 11.17
CA LYS A 129 20.28 7.73 10.97
C LYS A 129 19.36 6.51 11.01
N SER A 130 18.47 6.41 12.01
CA SER A 130 17.57 5.26 12.18
C SER A 130 16.50 5.22 11.09
N MET A 131 15.91 6.37 10.75
CA MET A 131 14.97 6.49 9.63
C MET A 131 15.63 6.13 8.29
N ASN A 132 16.86 6.57 8.05
CA ASN A 132 17.58 6.20 6.83
C ASN A 132 17.85 4.70 6.73
N LEU A 133 18.21 4.05 7.85
CA LEU A 133 18.39 2.61 7.90
C LEU A 133 17.07 1.87 7.65
N ALA A 134 15.97 2.34 8.23
CA ALA A 134 14.63 1.79 8.00
C ALA A 134 14.22 1.90 6.52
N CYS A 135 14.42 3.06 5.90
CA CYS A 135 14.19 3.26 4.47
C CYS A 135 15.04 2.32 3.60
N LYS A 136 16.32 2.15 3.95
CA LYS A 136 17.20 1.20 3.24
C LYS A 136 16.68 -0.23 3.34
N LYS A 137 16.35 -0.72 4.54
CA LYS A 137 15.79 -2.06 4.75
C LYS A 137 14.46 -2.26 4.02
N TYR A 138 13.59 -1.25 4.06
CA TYR A 138 12.32 -1.27 3.36
C TYR A 138 12.52 -1.40 1.83
N TRP A 139 13.42 -0.60 1.26
CA TRP A 139 13.82 -0.71 -0.15
C TRP A 139 14.42 -2.09 -0.47
N GLU A 140 15.35 -2.58 0.34
CA GLU A 140 16.03 -3.86 0.10
C GLU A 140 15.11 -5.09 0.31
N SER A 141 13.97 -4.94 0.99
CA SER A 141 13.01 -6.01 1.23
C SER A 141 12.14 -6.40 0.02
N ARG A 142 12.26 -5.70 -1.11
CA ARG A 142 11.48 -6.00 -2.32
C ARG A 142 11.69 -7.43 -2.79
N VAL A 143 10.59 -8.09 -3.06
CA VAL A 143 10.53 -9.36 -3.80
C VAL A 143 9.53 -9.18 -4.94
N PRO A 144 9.86 -9.58 -6.18
CA PRO A 144 8.89 -9.52 -7.28
C PRO A 144 7.58 -10.20 -6.88
N ALA A 145 6.44 -9.56 -7.14
CA ALA A 145 5.17 -10.01 -6.58
C ALA A 145 4.82 -11.45 -6.97
N LEU A 146 5.05 -11.80 -8.24
CA LEU A 146 4.82 -13.16 -8.76
C LEU A 146 5.75 -14.21 -8.11
N GLU A 147 6.91 -13.80 -7.62
CA GLU A 147 7.89 -14.69 -6.97
C GLU A 147 7.73 -14.71 -5.44
N TYR A 148 6.82 -13.92 -4.88
CA TYR A 148 6.66 -13.81 -3.44
C TYR A 148 6.12 -15.11 -2.82
N ASP A 149 6.92 -15.66 -1.91
CA ASP A 149 6.66 -16.89 -1.13
C ASP A 149 7.00 -16.71 0.37
N LYS A 150 7.37 -15.49 0.79
CA LYS A 150 7.82 -15.20 2.16
C LYS A 150 6.65 -14.88 3.09
N GLU A 151 6.92 -14.95 4.40
CA GLU A 151 5.99 -14.54 5.46
C GLU A 151 6.42 -13.20 6.07
N TYR A 152 6.12 -12.09 5.37
CA TYR A 152 6.32 -10.76 5.96
C TYR A 152 5.27 -10.48 7.05
N GLN A 153 5.67 -9.71 8.06
CA GLN A 153 4.80 -9.27 9.15
C GLN A 153 3.78 -8.25 8.64
N LEU A 154 4.19 -7.38 7.72
CA LEU A 154 3.32 -6.41 7.05
C LEU A 154 3.64 -6.39 5.56
N PRO A 155 3.17 -7.41 4.80
CA PRO A 155 3.35 -7.41 3.35
C PRO A 155 2.56 -6.25 2.75
N GLN A 156 3.27 -5.34 2.08
CA GLN A 156 2.68 -4.28 1.26
C GLN A 156 3.01 -4.54 -0.19
N LEU A 157 2.04 -4.38 -1.09
CA LEU A 157 2.28 -4.38 -2.53
C LEU A 157 2.65 -2.96 -2.97
N ALA A 158 3.73 -2.83 -3.74
CA ALA A 158 4.17 -1.58 -4.35
C ALA A 158 4.38 -1.79 -5.85
N ILE A 159 3.73 -0.96 -6.68
CA ILE A 159 3.74 -1.09 -8.14
C ILE A 159 4.23 0.22 -8.76
N TRP A 160 5.28 0.15 -9.58
CA TRP A 160 5.91 1.30 -10.25
C TRP A 160 5.33 1.61 -11.63
N THR A 161 4.51 0.71 -12.18
CA THR A 161 3.78 0.90 -13.44
C THR A 161 2.34 1.29 -13.18
N SER A 162 1.73 2.06 -14.09
CA SER A 162 0.29 2.32 -14.06
C SER A 162 -0.50 1.03 -14.26
N ILE A 163 -1.69 0.95 -13.65
CA ILE A 163 -2.67 -0.10 -13.91
C ILE A 163 -3.82 0.52 -14.68
N GLU A 164 -4.09 0.02 -15.88
CA GLU A 164 -5.12 0.52 -16.77
C GLU A 164 -6.53 0.37 -16.18
N PHE A 165 -7.42 1.33 -16.45
CA PHE A 165 -8.75 1.38 -15.84
C PHE A 165 -9.58 0.13 -16.16
N GLU A 166 -9.48 -0.38 -17.38
CA GLU A 166 -10.15 -1.59 -17.86
C GLU A 166 -9.74 -2.88 -17.12
N ARG A 167 -8.62 -2.86 -16.38
CA ARG A 167 -8.18 -3.98 -15.55
C ARG A 167 -8.75 -3.93 -14.13
N LEU A 168 -9.29 -2.79 -13.72
CA LEU A 168 -9.82 -2.58 -12.39
C LEU A 168 -11.23 -3.16 -12.28
N ARG A 169 -11.51 -3.81 -11.15
CA ARG A 169 -12.83 -4.29 -10.78
C ARG A 169 -13.23 -3.63 -9.47
N VAL A 170 -14.46 -3.12 -9.42
CA VAL A 170 -15.05 -2.64 -8.16
C VAL A 170 -15.57 -3.85 -7.41
N GLU A 171 -14.96 -4.16 -6.28
CA GLU A 171 -15.40 -5.25 -5.41
C GLU A 171 -16.59 -4.80 -4.55
N TRP A 172 -16.51 -3.58 -4.02
CA TRP A 172 -17.61 -2.93 -3.32
C TRP A 172 -17.39 -1.42 -3.21
N ILE A 173 -18.50 -0.72 -2.96
CA ILE A 173 -18.57 0.69 -2.60
C ILE A 173 -19.37 0.77 -1.32
N LYS A 174 -18.84 1.46 -0.31
CA LYS A 174 -19.49 1.60 1.00
C LYS A 174 -19.41 3.04 1.50
N PRO A 175 -20.42 3.52 2.25
CA PRO A 175 -20.32 4.77 2.99
C PRO A 175 -19.11 4.77 3.93
N HIS A 176 -18.38 5.88 4.00
CA HIS A 176 -17.16 5.97 4.81
C HIS A 176 -17.42 5.77 6.30
N ASP A 177 -18.59 6.19 6.81
CA ASP A 177 -18.98 6.04 8.20
C ASP A 177 -19.21 4.56 8.58
N GLU A 178 -19.74 3.76 7.65
CA GLU A 178 -19.88 2.31 7.81
C GLU A 178 -18.50 1.65 7.93
N VAL A 179 -17.59 1.97 7.00
CA VAL A 179 -16.24 1.42 6.97
C VAL A 179 -15.47 1.84 8.21
N TRP A 180 -15.50 3.11 8.57
CA TRP A 180 -14.80 3.63 9.74
C TRP A 180 -15.30 3.02 11.05
N ARG A 181 -16.62 2.84 11.21
CA ARG A 181 -17.19 2.13 12.38
C ARG A 181 -16.66 0.69 12.48
N ARG A 182 -16.54 -0.03 11.37
CA ARG A 182 -15.99 -1.39 11.34
C ARG A 182 -14.51 -1.41 11.73
N VAL A 183 -13.74 -0.46 11.19
CA VAL A 183 -12.31 -0.27 11.50
C VAL A 183 -12.08 -0.04 12.99
N LEU A 184 -12.89 0.82 13.61
CA LEU A 184 -12.80 1.10 15.05
C LEU A 184 -13.25 -0.09 15.92
N LYS A 185 -14.29 -0.82 15.50
CA LYS A 185 -14.81 -1.99 16.24
C LYS A 185 -13.81 -3.15 16.29
N ASN A 186 -12.98 -3.32 15.26
CA ASN A 186 -12.00 -4.42 15.17
C ASN A 186 -10.70 -4.17 15.95
N ASN A 187 -10.54 -3.00 16.58
CA ASN A 187 -9.32 -2.57 17.26
C ASN A 187 -9.50 -2.33 18.78
N TRP A 188 -10.57 -2.91 19.35
CA TRP A 188 -10.87 -3.01 20.79
C TRP A 188 -11.14 -4.47 21.14
#